data_AF-R5YTT9-F1
#
_entry.id   AF-R5YTT9-F1
#
_cell.length_a   1.000
_cell.length_b   1.000
_cell.length_c   1.000
_cell.angle_alpha   90.00
_cell.angle_beta   90.00
_cell.angle_gamma   90.00
#
_symmetry.space_group_name_H-M   'P 1'
#
loop_
_entity.id
_entity.type
_entity.pdbx_description
1 polymer ?
#
loop_
_entity_poly.entity_id
_entity_poly.type
_entity_poly.pdbx_seq_one_letter_code
_entity_poly.pdbx_strand_id
1 'polypeptide(L)'
;MFIFLAVFIIFVLILNFAIHKNNHSQENVQEQFWENERQANFTRRKDIHNLNYLTIPIEKIPQNLHTDAEKTLVRLSSDKMLNLSGITNTELKLEYGAANLDELSSYDANFTEFVSAVNTYAQELLAADQKDTAKDLLELAVSFHADAISIYTTLADLYKEDGQTGHIQDLISSAEEINTLARNIIIENLKTYLP
;
A
#
# COMPACT_ATOMS: atom_id res chain seq x y z
N MET A 1 -17.57 35.63 -45.13
CA MET A 1 -16.12 35.58 -44.80
C MET A 1 -15.80 36.26 -43.47
N PHE A 2 -16.25 37.51 -43.22
CA PHE A 2 -15.97 38.24 -41.96
C PHE A 2 -16.61 37.65 -40.69
N ILE A 3 -17.79 37.03 -40.78
CA ILE A 3 -18.46 36.42 -39.61
C ILE A 3 -17.67 35.19 -39.13
N PHE A 4 -17.20 34.33 -40.06
CA PHE A 4 -16.34 33.19 -39.71
C PHE A 4 -15.03 33.65 -39.09
N LEU A 5 -14.44 34.73 -39.59
CA LEU A 5 -13.23 35.33 -39.01
C LEU A 5 -13.48 35.84 -37.58
N ALA A 6 -14.59 36.53 -37.34
CA ALA A 6 -14.95 37.03 -36.01
C ALA A 6 -15.20 35.90 -35.00
N VAL A 7 -15.91 34.85 -35.40
CA VAL A 7 -16.14 33.66 -34.56
C VAL A 7 -14.81 32.93 -34.28
N PHE A 8 -13.94 32.81 -35.28
CA PHE A 8 -12.61 32.22 -35.11
C PHE A 8 -11.73 33.02 -34.14
N ILE A 9 -11.73 34.35 -34.23
CA ILE A 9 -10.99 35.22 -33.31
C ILE A 9 -11.51 35.06 -31.87
N ILE A 10 -12.84 35.04 -31.68
CA ILE A 10 -13.45 34.82 -30.35
C ILE A 10 -13.06 33.44 -29.80
N PHE A 11 -13.10 32.40 -30.63
CA PHE A 11 -12.67 31.05 -30.24
C PHE A 11 -11.20 31.01 -29.81
N VAL A 12 -10.29 31.64 -30.57
CA VAL A 12 -8.86 31.72 -30.22
C VAL A 12 -8.64 32.46 -28.89
N LEU A 13 -9.40 33.54 -28.63
CA LEU A 13 -9.31 34.27 -27.36
C LEU A 13 -9.78 33.42 -26.17
N ILE A 14 -10.90 32.70 -26.32
CA ILE A 14 -11.40 31.78 -25.28
C ILE A 14 -10.40 30.65 -25.03
N LEU A 15 -9.83 30.07 -26.09
CA LEU A 15 -8.84 29.00 -25.98
C LEU A 15 -7.57 29.48 -25.29
N ASN A 16 -7.06 30.66 -25.64
CA ASN A 16 -5.87 31.23 -24.99
C ASN A 16 -6.12 31.51 -23.51
N PHE A 17 -7.28 32.08 -23.16
CA PHE A 17 -7.67 32.30 -21.77
C PHE A 17 -7.76 30.99 -20.98
N ALA A 18 -8.36 29.94 -21.57
CA ALA A 18 -8.43 28.62 -20.95
C ALA A 18 -7.04 28.00 -20.73
N ILE A 19 -6.13 28.12 -21.71
CA ILE A 19 -4.74 27.64 -21.61
C ILE A 19 -3.98 28.40 -20.52
N HIS A 20 -4.07 29.74 -20.49
CA HIS A 20 -3.40 30.56 -19.47
C HIS A 20 -3.91 30.25 -18.06
N LYS A 21 -5.22 30.09 -17.89
CA LYS A 21 -5.80 29.72 -16.61
C LYS A 21 -5.32 28.34 -16.14
N ASN A 22 -5.27 27.37 -17.05
CA ASN A 22 -4.78 26.03 -16.76
C ASN A 22 -3.28 26.03 -16.41
N ASN A 23 -2.46 26.80 -17.15
CA ASN A 23 -1.04 26.97 -16.86
C ASN A 23 -0.81 27.58 -15.49
N HIS A 24 -1.49 28.67 -15.13
CA HIS A 24 -1.36 29.27 -13.81
C HIS A 24 -1.78 28.32 -12.69
N SER A 25 -2.84 27.52 -12.87
CA SER A 25 -3.20 26.52 -11.86
C SER A 25 -2.13 25.43 -11.71
N GLN A 26 -1.49 25.00 -12.81
CA GLN A 26 -0.41 24.02 -12.76
C GLN A 26 0.87 24.60 -12.15
N GLU A 27 1.24 25.84 -12.49
CA GLU A 27 2.35 26.57 -11.89
C GLU A 27 2.19 26.66 -10.38
N ASN A 28 1.01 27.05 -9.88
CA ASN A 28 0.74 27.14 -8.45
C ASN A 28 0.88 25.78 -7.74
N VAL A 29 0.37 24.70 -8.33
CA VAL A 29 0.50 23.34 -7.78
C VAL A 29 1.97 22.92 -7.75
N GLN A 30 2.72 23.22 -8.80
CA GLN A 30 4.14 22.91 -8.88
C GLN A 30 4.95 23.71 -7.86
N GLU A 31 4.69 25.01 -7.71
CA GLU A 31 5.34 25.86 -6.71
C GLU A 31 5.06 25.36 -5.29
N GLN A 32 3.82 24.99 -4.98
CA GLN A 32 3.45 24.41 -3.69
C GLN A 32 4.17 23.09 -3.44
N PHE A 33 4.23 22.21 -4.43
CA PHE A 33 4.99 20.96 -4.33
C PHE A 33 6.47 21.22 -4.02
N TRP A 34 7.12 22.13 -4.75
CA TRP A 34 8.52 22.46 -4.52
C TRP A 34 8.76 23.13 -3.17
N GLU A 35 7.83 23.97 -2.71
CA GLU A 35 7.94 24.60 -1.39
C GLU A 35 7.81 23.56 -0.26
N ASN A 36 6.84 22.66 -0.35
CA ASN A 36 6.69 21.56 0.59
C ASN A 36 7.93 20.65 0.59
N GLU A 37 8.45 20.30 -0.58
CA GLU A 37 9.65 19.49 -0.71
C GLU A 37 10.89 20.20 -0.14
N ARG A 38 11.03 21.52 -0.33
CA ARG A 38 12.09 22.29 0.32
C ARG A 38 11.97 22.21 1.83
N GLN A 39 10.80 22.49 2.39
CA GLN A 39 10.57 22.45 3.84
C GLN A 39 10.84 21.07 4.42
N ALA A 40 10.40 20.01 3.73
CA ALA A 40 10.64 18.63 4.09
C ALA A 40 12.14 18.32 4.20
N ASN A 41 12.93 18.74 3.22
CA ASN A 41 14.39 18.52 3.22
C ASN A 41 15.13 19.26 4.35
N PHE A 42 14.58 20.35 4.88
CA PHE A 42 15.15 21.08 6.02
C PHE A 42 14.65 20.62 7.39
N THR A 43 13.71 19.66 7.43
CA THR A 43 13.16 19.18 8.69
C THR A 43 14.21 18.40 9.47
N ARG A 44 14.39 18.76 10.75
CA ARG A 44 15.35 18.13 11.65
C ARG A 44 14.97 16.66 11.92
N ARG A 45 15.99 15.83 12.11
CA ARG A 45 15.82 14.44 12.54
C ARG A 45 14.97 14.38 13.81
N LYS A 46 13.93 13.54 13.81
CA LYS A 46 13.15 13.20 14.99
C LYS A 46 13.47 11.77 15.46
N ASP A 47 13.08 11.48 16.68
CA ASP A 47 13.16 10.13 17.22
C ASP A 47 12.09 9.24 16.57
N ILE A 48 12.49 8.05 16.11
CA ILE A 48 11.63 7.07 15.45
C ILE A 48 11.50 5.76 16.25
N HIS A 49 12.11 5.66 17.43
CA HIS A 49 12.07 4.41 18.22
C HIS A 49 10.65 4.02 18.69
N ASN A 50 9.73 4.97 18.78
CA ASN A 50 8.36 4.75 19.24
C ASN A 50 7.36 4.47 18.11
N LEU A 51 7.85 4.22 16.89
CA LEU A 51 6.98 3.80 15.80
C LEU A 51 6.44 2.39 16.03
N ASN A 52 5.29 2.10 15.42
CA ASN A 52 4.62 0.80 15.50
C ASN A 52 5.34 -0.22 14.61
N TYR A 53 6.53 -0.64 15.03
CA TYR A 53 7.31 -1.65 14.33
C TYR A 53 6.57 -2.98 14.29
N LEU A 54 6.43 -3.51 13.08
CA LEU A 54 5.84 -4.81 12.83
C LEU A 54 6.91 -5.87 13.09
N THR A 55 6.58 -6.84 13.93
CA THR A 55 7.47 -7.98 14.22
C THR A 55 6.67 -9.26 14.02
N ILE A 56 7.26 -10.21 13.29
CA ILE A 56 6.65 -11.53 13.09
C ILE A 56 7.20 -12.47 14.17
N PRO A 57 6.36 -13.02 15.05
CA PRO A 57 6.80 -14.10 15.92
C PRO A 57 7.24 -15.29 15.06
N ILE A 58 8.47 -15.77 15.24
CA ILE A 58 9.04 -16.84 14.41
C ILE A 58 8.22 -18.13 14.51
N GLU A 59 7.51 -18.32 15.62
CA GLU A 59 6.60 -19.45 15.87
C GLU A 59 5.36 -19.42 14.97
N LYS A 60 5.00 -18.24 14.46
CA LYS A 60 3.88 -18.07 13.52
C LYS A 60 4.30 -18.28 12.06
N ILE A 61 5.59 -18.41 11.78
CA ILE A 61 6.08 -18.70 10.43
C ILE A 61 6.10 -20.23 10.27
N PRO A 62 5.30 -20.78 9.35
CA PRO A 62 5.40 -22.19 9.02
C PRO A 62 6.78 -22.48 8.44
N GLN A 63 7.45 -23.53 8.94
CA GLN A 63 8.79 -23.93 8.48
C GLN A 63 8.79 -25.38 8.01
N ASN A 64 7.88 -25.68 7.07
CA ASN A 64 7.52 -27.04 6.71
C ASN A 64 7.86 -27.40 5.25
N LEU A 65 8.10 -26.43 4.37
CA LEU A 65 8.36 -26.67 2.94
C LEU A 65 9.80 -26.31 2.51
N HIS A 66 10.52 -25.54 3.32
CA HIS A 66 11.90 -25.10 3.13
C HIS A 66 12.16 -24.37 1.80
N THR A 67 11.16 -23.62 1.32
CA THR A 67 11.23 -22.83 0.09
C THR A 67 12.00 -21.53 0.29
N ASP A 68 12.29 -20.81 -0.79
CA ASP A 68 12.97 -19.53 -0.68
C ASP A 68 12.06 -18.46 -0.06
N ALA A 69 10.75 -18.54 -0.27
CA ALA A 69 9.78 -17.66 0.38
C ALA A 69 9.77 -17.86 1.90
N GLU A 70 9.80 -19.11 2.38
CA GLU A 70 9.95 -19.45 3.80
C GLU A 70 11.23 -18.83 4.40
N LYS A 71 12.37 -19.03 3.75
CA LYS A 71 13.66 -18.49 4.22
C LYS A 71 13.65 -16.98 4.31
N THR A 72 13.01 -16.31 3.34
CA THR A 72 12.83 -14.86 3.35
C THR A 72 11.99 -14.41 4.54
N LEU A 73 10.87 -15.08 4.83
CA LEU A 73 10.04 -14.78 6.00
C LEU A 73 10.81 -14.96 7.31
N VAL A 74 11.58 -16.04 7.44
CA VAL A 74 12.43 -16.30 8.62
C VAL A 74 13.50 -15.22 8.79
N ARG A 75 14.13 -14.76 7.70
CA ARG A 75 15.07 -13.63 7.78
C ARG A 75 14.36 -12.36 8.25
N LEU A 76 13.23 -12.03 7.63
CA LEU A 76 12.46 -10.83 7.93
C LEU A 76 11.88 -10.81 9.35
N SER A 77 11.71 -11.97 10.00
CA SER A 77 11.25 -12.03 11.39
C SER A 77 12.24 -11.37 12.38
N SER A 78 13.50 -11.23 11.99
CA SER A 78 14.55 -10.57 12.78
C SER A 78 14.77 -9.11 12.38
N ASP A 79 14.17 -8.68 11.27
CA ASP A 79 14.33 -7.35 10.70
C ASP A 79 13.17 -6.44 11.14
N LYS A 80 13.46 -5.14 11.30
CA LYS A 80 12.40 -4.15 11.56
C LYS A 80 11.61 -3.89 10.29
N MET A 81 10.30 -3.83 10.44
CA MET A 81 9.37 -3.50 9.37
C MET A 81 8.42 -2.40 9.81
N LEU A 82 8.02 -1.56 8.86
CA LEU A 82 6.96 -0.58 9.01
C LEU A 82 6.13 -0.60 7.74
N ASN A 83 4.81 -0.64 7.89
CA ASN A 83 3.93 -0.39 6.76
C ASN A 83 3.83 1.13 6.57
N LEU A 84 4.57 1.68 5.60
CA LEU A 84 4.52 3.09 5.22
C LEU A 84 3.76 3.30 3.90
N SER A 85 3.02 2.27 3.46
CA SER A 85 2.32 2.29 2.19
C SER A 85 1.26 3.40 2.17
N GLY A 86 1.28 4.21 1.11
CA GLY A 86 0.40 5.36 0.96
C GLY A 86 0.95 6.67 1.56
N ILE A 87 2.10 6.65 2.23
CA ILE A 87 2.78 7.85 2.74
C ILE A 87 3.88 8.27 1.76
N THR A 88 3.90 9.54 1.37
CA THR A 88 4.91 10.06 0.45
C THR A 88 6.24 10.35 1.15
N ASN A 89 7.35 10.31 0.40
CA ASN A 89 8.66 10.70 0.92
C ASN A 89 8.66 12.14 1.49
N THR A 90 7.91 13.06 0.89
CA THR A 90 7.78 14.43 1.39
C THR A 90 7.11 14.45 2.75
N GLU A 91 6.03 13.68 2.95
CA GLU A 91 5.36 13.54 4.25
C GLU A 91 6.27 12.89 5.30
N LEU A 92 6.96 11.79 4.96
CA LEU A 92 7.92 11.15 5.87
C LEU A 92 9.05 12.10 6.29
N LYS A 93 9.56 12.89 5.36
CA LYS A 93 10.58 13.93 5.63
C LYS A 93 10.03 15.02 6.56
N LEU A 94 8.80 15.50 6.35
CA LEU A 94 8.16 16.50 7.21
C LEU A 94 7.88 15.95 8.62
N GLU A 95 7.49 14.69 8.71
CA GLU A 95 7.12 14.06 9.97
C GLU A 95 8.34 13.62 10.78
N TYR A 96 9.30 12.94 10.15
CA TYR A 96 10.43 12.29 10.83
C TYR A 96 11.78 12.93 10.54
N GLY A 97 11.85 13.87 9.60
CA GLY A 97 13.09 14.52 9.16
C GLY A 97 13.78 13.74 8.04
N ALA A 98 14.41 14.47 7.11
CA ALA A 98 15.03 13.87 5.93
C ALA A 98 16.18 12.89 6.26
N ALA A 99 16.84 13.07 7.39
CA ALA A 99 17.92 12.18 7.85
C ALA A 99 17.44 10.77 8.25
N ASN A 100 16.14 10.56 8.50
CA ASN A 100 15.57 9.25 8.80
C ASN A 100 15.04 8.54 7.55
N LEU A 101 15.02 9.20 6.38
CA LEU A 101 14.33 8.67 5.21
C LEU A 101 14.93 7.35 4.73
N ASP A 102 16.27 7.24 4.70
CA ASP A 102 16.93 6.00 4.26
C ASP A 102 16.59 4.82 5.17
N GLU A 103 16.57 5.06 6.49
CA GLU A 103 16.21 4.06 7.49
C GLU A 103 14.74 3.64 7.39
N LEU A 104 13.82 4.61 7.29
CA LEU A 104 12.38 4.35 7.11
C LEU A 104 12.08 3.62 5.81
N SER A 105 12.77 4.00 4.73
CA SER A 105 12.64 3.35 3.41
C SER A 105 13.12 1.90 3.47
N SER A 106 14.16 1.59 4.26
CA SER A 106 14.62 0.22 4.45
C SER A 106 13.59 -0.63 5.22
N TYR A 107 12.90 -0.05 6.21
CA TYR A 107 11.85 -0.74 6.97
C TYR A 107 10.59 -0.99 6.13
N ASP A 108 10.23 -0.06 5.24
CA ASP A 108 9.14 -0.23 4.28
C ASP A 108 9.47 -1.23 3.16
N ALA A 109 10.73 -1.24 2.71
CA ALA A 109 11.22 -2.24 1.77
C ALA A 109 11.13 -3.66 2.36
N ASN A 110 11.51 -3.84 3.63
CA ASN A 110 11.35 -5.10 4.34
C ASN A 110 9.86 -5.52 4.42
N PHE A 111 8.95 -4.58 4.68
CA PHE A 111 7.52 -4.86 4.70
C PHE A 111 6.98 -5.28 3.32
N THR A 112 7.40 -4.59 2.26
CA THR A 112 7.03 -4.94 0.88
C THR A 112 7.52 -6.35 0.51
N GLU A 113 8.76 -6.68 0.91
CA GLU A 113 9.32 -8.03 0.72
C GLU A 113 8.53 -9.08 1.51
N PHE A 114 8.14 -8.77 2.75
CA PHE A 114 7.28 -9.63 3.56
C PHE A 114 5.95 -9.92 2.88
N VAL A 115 5.24 -8.90 2.39
CA VAL A 115 3.95 -9.08 1.70
C VAL A 115 4.10 -9.99 0.48
N SER A 116 5.15 -9.78 -0.32
CA SER A 116 5.43 -10.65 -1.47
C SER A 116 5.76 -12.08 -1.05
N ALA A 117 6.59 -12.26 -0.01
CA ALA A 117 7.00 -13.57 0.47
C ALA A 117 5.82 -14.35 1.08
N VAL A 118 4.95 -13.69 1.84
CA VAL A 118 3.70 -14.29 2.35
C VAL A 118 2.83 -14.75 1.20
N ASN A 119 2.62 -13.89 0.21
CA ASN A 119 1.76 -14.24 -0.92
C ASN A 119 2.30 -15.46 -1.68
N THR A 120 3.60 -15.51 -1.97
CA THR A 120 4.23 -16.67 -2.60
C THR A 120 4.13 -17.92 -1.72
N TYR A 121 4.49 -17.81 -0.44
CA TYR A 121 4.53 -18.96 0.46
C TYR A 121 3.13 -19.52 0.74
N ALA A 122 2.11 -18.67 0.85
CA ALA A 122 0.73 -19.12 0.98
C ALA A 122 0.29 -19.97 -0.23
N GLN A 123 0.66 -19.59 -1.46
CA GLN A 123 0.36 -20.41 -2.64
C GLN A 123 1.09 -21.76 -2.62
N GLU A 124 2.35 -21.78 -2.16
CA GLU A 124 3.13 -23.02 -1.99
C GLU A 124 2.50 -23.94 -0.94
N LEU A 125 2.03 -23.40 0.19
CA LEU A 125 1.31 -24.13 1.24
C LEU A 125 -0.02 -24.70 0.71
N LEU A 126 -0.77 -23.93 -0.07
CA LEU A 126 -2.00 -24.40 -0.70
C LEU A 126 -1.74 -25.54 -1.70
N ALA A 127 -0.65 -25.45 -2.47
CA ALA A 127 -0.24 -26.53 -3.38
C ALA A 127 0.19 -27.80 -2.64
N ALA A 128 0.66 -27.67 -1.38
CA ALA A 128 0.98 -28.77 -0.49
C ALA A 128 -0.22 -29.26 0.36
N ASP A 129 -1.44 -28.79 0.08
CA ASP A 129 -2.68 -29.09 0.82
C ASP A 129 -2.66 -28.67 2.30
N GLN A 130 -1.82 -27.69 2.65
CA GLN A 130 -1.68 -27.14 4.00
C GLN A 130 -2.51 -25.85 4.17
N LYS A 131 -3.83 -25.99 3.97
CA LYS A 131 -4.77 -24.85 3.92
C LYS A 131 -4.85 -24.05 5.22
N ASP A 132 -4.94 -24.72 6.38
CA ASP A 132 -5.02 -24.04 7.68
C ASP A 132 -3.79 -23.18 7.94
N THR A 133 -2.61 -23.73 7.66
CA THR A 133 -1.33 -23.03 7.78
C THR A 133 -1.23 -21.83 6.83
N ALA A 134 -1.71 -21.97 5.60
CA ALA A 134 -1.77 -20.87 4.65
C ALA A 134 -2.71 -19.76 5.13
N LYS A 135 -3.87 -20.15 5.69
CA LYS A 135 -4.87 -19.23 6.25
C LYS A 135 -4.29 -18.39 7.38
N ASP A 136 -3.66 -19.02 8.39
CA ASP A 136 -3.02 -18.32 9.52
C ASP A 136 -1.98 -17.28 9.06
N LEU A 137 -1.18 -17.63 8.04
CA LEU A 137 -0.17 -16.74 7.49
C LEU A 137 -0.78 -15.55 6.74
N LEU A 138 -1.85 -15.78 5.97
CA LEU A 138 -2.59 -14.72 5.27
C LEU A 138 -3.30 -13.78 6.27
N GLU A 139 -3.91 -14.33 7.32
CA GLU A 139 -4.51 -13.56 8.42
C GLU A 139 -3.48 -12.66 9.10
N LEU A 140 -2.26 -13.17 9.34
CA LEU A 140 -1.18 -12.38 9.88
C LEU A 140 -0.83 -11.19 8.97
N ALA A 141 -0.73 -11.40 7.66
CA ALA A 141 -0.45 -10.32 6.72
C ALA A 141 -1.58 -9.28 6.67
N VAL A 142 -2.85 -9.72 6.73
CA VAL A 142 -4.01 -8.81 6.85
C VAL A 142 -3.94 -7.99 8.13
N SER A 143 -3.54 -8.59 9.25
CA SER A 143 -3.39 -7.87 10.53
C SER A 143 -2.33 -6.77 10.51
N PHE A 144 -1.41 -6.82 9.54
CA PHE A 144 -0.39 -5.79 9.29
C PHE A 144 -0.78 -4.81 8.17
N HIS A 145 -2.04 -4.89 7.71
CA HIS A 145 -2.58 -4.09 6.61
C HIS A 145 -1.78 -4.22 5.31
N ALA A 146 -1.33 -5.43 5.00
CA ALA A 146 -0.79 -5.75 3.67
C ALA A 146 -1.81 -5.33 2.60
N ASP A 147 -1.34 -4.75 1.49
CA ASP A 147 -2.20 -4.19 0.45
C ASP A 147 -2.26 -5.03 -0.84
N ALA A 148 -1.85 -6.30 -0.76
CA ALA A 148 -1.92 -7.24 -1.86
C ALA A 148 -3.34 -7.81 -2.03
N ILE A 149 -3.96 -7.55 -3.18
CA ILE A 149 -5.30 -8.04 -3.53
C ILE A 149 -5.39 -9.58 -3.37
N SER A 150 -4.37 -10.30 -3.83
CA SER A 150 -4.33 -11.76 -3.79
C SER A 150 -4.44 -12.32 -2.37
N ILE A 151 -3.86 -11.64 -1.37
CA ILE A 151 -3.94 -12.08 0.03
C ILE A 151 -5.40 -12.11 0.49
N TYR A 152 -6.15 -11.04 0.25
CA TYR A 152 -7.56 -10.96 0.64
C TYR A 152 -8.46 -11.90 -0.16
N THR A 153 -8.26 -12.00 -1.48
CA THR A 153 -9.09 -12.88 -2.31
C THR A 153 -8.85 -14.34 -1.98
N THR A 154 -7.59 -14.75 -1.81
CA THR A 154 -7.25 -16.13 -1.41
C THR A 154 -7.80 -16.46 -0.02
N LEU A 155 -7.69 -15.53 0.93
CA LEU A 155 -8.25 -15.74 2.26
C LEU A 155 -9.79 -15.82 2.25
N ALA A 156 -10.46 -15.02 1.42
CA ALA A 156 -11.91 -15.09 1.23
C ALA A 156 -12.36 -16.40 0.57
N ASP A 157 -11.60 -16.90 -0.42
CA ASP A 157 -11.84 -18.23 -1.02
C ASP A 157 -11.77 -19.32 0.06
N LEU A 158 -10.72 -19.29 0.90
CA LEU A 158 -10.55 -20.25 2.01
C LEU A 158 -11.69 -20.18 3.03
N TYR A 159 -12.09 -18.98 3.47
CA TYR A 159 -13.23 -18.84 4.38
C TYR A 159 -14.54 -19.33 3.78
N LYS A 160 -14.75 -19.13 2.47
CA LYS A 160 -15.94 -19.62 1.78
C LYS A 160 -15.96 -21.15 1.70
N GLU A 161 -14.82 -21.78 1.42
CA GLU A 161 -14.68 -23.24 1.44
C GLU A 161 -14.98 -23.82 2.83
N ASP A 162 -14.52 -23.15 3.89
CA ASP A 162 -14.74 -23.55 5.29
C ASP A 162 -16.15 -23.22 5.82
N GLY A 163 -17.00 -22.57 5.01
CA GLY A 163 -18.35 -22.13 5.41
C GLY A 163 -18.36 -20.95 6.38
N GLN A 164 -17.24 -20.24 6.53
CA GLN A 164 -17.01 -19.13 7.45
C GLN A 164 -17.24 -17.76 6.80
N THR A 165 -18.32 -17.61 6.03
CA THR A 165 -18.62 -16.37 5.29
C THR A 165 -18.78 -15.13 6.17
N GLY A 166 -19.02 -15.30 7.48
CA GLY A 166 -19.03 -14.21 8.45
C GLY A 166 -17.69 -13.46 8.55
N HIS A 167 -16.55 -14.16 8.41
CA HIS A 167 -15.22 -13.55 8.49
C HIS A 167 -14.86 -12.68 7.28
N ILE A 168 -15.62 -12.79 6.18
CA ILE A 168 -15.44 -11.92 5.01
C ILE A 168 -15.78 -10.47 5.37
N GLN A 169 -16.72 -10.25 6.29
CA GLN A 169 -17.02 -8.89 6.77
C GLN A 169 -15.86 -8.32 7.59
N ASP A 170 -15.18 -9.14 8.39
CA ASP A 170 -13.98 -8.75 9.15
C ASP A 170 -12.82 -8.39 8.21
N LEU A 171 -12.67 -9.12 7.09
CA LEU A 171 -11.70 -8.79 6.04
C LEU A 171 -11.99 -7.44 5.38
N ILE A 172 -13.27 -7.13 5.12
CA ILE A 172 -13.66 -5.84 4.57
C ILE A 172 -13.29 -4.72 5.55
N SER A 173 -13.60 -4.88 6.84
CA SER A 173 -13.22 -3.91 7.87
C SER A 173 -11.71 -3.74 7.97
N SER A 174 -10.94 -4.82 7.89
CA SER A 174 -9.46 -4.75 7.87
C SER A 174 -8.94 -4.04 6.63
N ALA A 175 -9.58 -4.26 5.47
CA ALA A 175 -9.21 -3.61 4.21
C ALA A 175 -9.52 -2.11 4.20
N GLU A 176 -10.52 -1.64 4.95
CA GLU A 176 -10.83 -0.21 5.08
C GLU A 176 -9.68 0.60 5.70
N GLU A 177 -8.86 -0.05 6.52
CA GLU A 177 -7.68 0.56 7.17
C GLU A 177 -6.46 0.68 6.24
N ILE A 178 -6.51 0.10 5.03
CA ILE A 178 -5.44 0.22 4.04
C ILE A 178 -5.41 1.65 3.47
N ASN A 179 -4.21 2.24 3.45
CA ASN A 179 -4.01 3.62 3.00
C ASN A 179 -3.67 3.75 1.50
N THR A 180 -3.65 2.65 0.74
CA THR A 180 -3.29 2.65 -0.69
C THR A 180 -4.50 2.60 -1.62
N LEU A 181 -4.25 2.82 -2.91
CA LEU A 181 -5.27 2.72 -3.97
C LEU A 181 -5.89 1.31 -4.07
N ALA A 182 -5.20 0.29 -3.56
CA ALA A 182 -5.67 -1.08 -3.57
C ALA A 182 -6.90 -1.28 -2.67
N ARG A 183 -7.08 -0.46 -1.62
CA ARG A 183 -8.21 -0.53 -0.67
C ARG A 183 -9.55 -0.75 -1.36
N ASN A 184 -9.89 0.14 -2.30
CA ASN A 184 -11.21 0.11 -2.93
C ASN A 184 -11.38 -1.14 -3.79
N ILE A 185 -10.32 -1.59 -4.47
CA ILE A 185 -10.35 -2.80 -5.30
C ILE A 185 -10.53 -4.04 -4.42
N ILE A 186 -9.81 -4.12 -3.30
CA ILE A 186 -9.92 -5.21 -2.33
C ILE A 186 -11.36 -5.29 -1.78
N ILE A 187 -11.91 -4.17 -1.31
CA ILE A 187 -13.26 -4.12 -0.75
C ILE A 187 -14.30 -4.52 -1.80
N GLU A 188 -14.21 -4.00 -3.03
CA GLU A 188 -15.15 -4.36 -4.10
C GLU A 188 -15.07 -5.85 -4.45
N ASN A 189 -13.86 -6.43 -4.52
CA ASN A 189 -13.70 -7.86 -4.73
C ASN A 189 -14.30 -8.68 -3.58
N LEU A 190 -14.02 -8.32 -2.32
CA LEU A 190 -14.55 -9.03 -1.15
C LEU A 190 -16.07 -8.99 -1.08
N LYS A 191 -16.71 -7.88 -1.46
CA LYS A 191 -18.18 -7.79 -1.53
C LYS A 191 -18.81 -8.80 -2.48
N THR A 192 -18.11 -9.25 -3.53
CA THR A 192 -18.64 -10.28 -4.45
C THR A 192 -18.79 -11.66 -3.79
N TYR A 193 -18.16 -11.86 -2.63
CA TYR A 193 -18.26 -13.10 -1.86
C TYR A 193 -19.43 -13.11 -0.88
N LEU A 194 -20.04 -11.95 -0.61
CA LEU A 194 -21.21 -11.83 0.24
C LEU A 194 -22.49 -12.14 -0.56
N PRO A 195 -23.51 -12.74 0.06
CA PRO A 195 -24.79 -13.05 -0.57
C PRO A 195 -25.66 -11.81 -0.86
#